data_AF-A0A7S0TUY4-F1
#
_entry.id   AF-A0A7S0TUY4-F1
#
_cell.length_a   1.000
_cell.length_b   1.000
_cell.length_c   1.000
_cell.angle_alpha   90.00
_cell.angle_beta   90.00
_cell.angle_gamma   90.00
#
_symmetry.space_group_name_H-M   'P 1'
#
loop_
_entity.id
_entity.type
_entity.pdbx_description
1 polymer ?
#
loop_
_entity_poly.entity_id
_entity_poly.type
_entity_poly.pdbx_seq_one_letter_code
_entity_poly.pdbx_strand_id
1 'polypeptide(L)'
;GATQWVWKLLGECISLNSAAREVADIGLLSTGAGPRTHGGNTVDRALLLALRKLGIDPLDVRSKAKVVRRWPYAKESGRGSVLILMNNGMGRLYTVGSFSAVGGRCARRLNEMGEEEGLEGAVRDQIFDTVSSMVDDKNLHTLAMAYRD
;
A
#
# COMPACT_ATOMS: atom_id res chain seq x y z
N GLY A 1 -1.90 -8.10 -18.78
CA GLY A 1 -1.98 -9.45 -18.17
C GLY A 1 -2.84 -9.39 -16.92
N ALA A 2 -3.54 -10.46 -16.56
CA ALA A 2 -4.53 -10.51 -15.48
C ALA A 2 -4.01 -10.02 -14.11
N THR A 3 -2.70 -9.88 -13.89
CA THR A 3 -2.09 -9.39 -12.65
C THR A 3 -1.62 -7.93 -12.68
N GLN A 4 -1.68 -7.24 -13.83
CA GLN A 4 -1.20 -5.84 -13.94
C GLN A 4 -2.02 -4.86 -13.10
N TRP A 5 -3.30 -5.14 -12.88
CA TRP A 5 -4.17 -4.28 -12.06
C TRP A 5 -3.75 -4.32 -10.58
N VAL A 6 -3.31 -5.48 -10.07
CA VAL A 6 -2.84 -5.65 -8.68
C VAL A 6 -1.67 -4.70 -8.43
N TRP A 7 -0.68 -4.75 -9.33
CA TRP A 7 0.53 -3.94 -9.19
C TRP A 7 0.25 -2.47 -9.33
N LYS A 8 -0.68 -2.07 -10.22
CA LYS A 8 -1.13 -0.68 -10.30
C LYS A 8 -1.75 -0.21 -8.98
N LEU A 9 -2.67 -1.00 -8.41
CA LEU A 9 -3.39 -0.63 -7.20
C LEU A 9 -2.48 -0.62 -5.96
N LEU A 10 -1.58 -1.60 -5.83
CA LEU A 10 -0.53 -1.61 -4.80
C LEU A 10 0.43 -0.44 -4.99
N GLY A 11 0.83 -0.17 -6.24
CA GLY A 11 1.70 0.94 -6.62
C GLY A 11 1.13 2.29 -6.18
N GLU A 12 -0.13 2.55 -6.48
CA GLU A 12 -0.86 3.72 -6.02
C GLU A 12 -0.94 3.77 -4.49
N CYS A 13 -1.37 2.69 -3.84
CA CYS A 13 -1.56 2.67 -2.40
C CYS A 13 -0.26 2.96 -1.63
N ILE A 14 0.84 2.29 -2.00
CA ILE A 14 2.17 2.48 -1.40
C ILE A 14 2.71 3.88 -1.72
N SER A 15 2.83 4.23 -3.00
CA SER A 15 3.48 5.48 -3.43
C SER A 15 2.77 6.71 -2.88
N LEU A 16 1.45 6.64 -2.74
CA LEU A 16 0.64 7.73 -2.23
C LEU A 16 0.64 7.80 -0.71
N ASN A 17 0.74 6.67 0.02
CA ASN A 17 0.79 6.70 1.49
C ASN A 17 2.20 6.94 2.05
N SER A 18 3.25 6.56 1.33
CA SER A 18 4.62 6.81 1.78
C SER A 18 4.95 8.32 1.83
N ALA A 19 5.78 8.70 2.79
CA ALA A 19 6.17 10.09 2.96
C ALA A 19 7.01 10.61 1.76
N ALA A 20 6.99 11.93 1.57
CA ALA A 20 7.55 12.58 0.38
C ALA A 20 9.06 12.33 0.24
N ARG A 21 9.79 12.40 1.36
CA ARG A 21 11.23 12.19 1.40
C ARG A 21 11.61 10.76 1.00
N GLU A 22 10.86 9.75 1.44
CA GLU A 22 11.18 8.35 1.15
C GLU A 22 11.05 8.06 -0.34
N VAL A 23 10.03 8.64 -0.99
CA VAL A 23 9.86 8.50 -2.44
C VAL A 23 10.95 9.24 -3.21
N ALA A 24 11.34 10.44 -2.77
CA ALA A 24 12.43 11.19 -3.38
C ALA A 24 13.78 10.46 -3.23
N ASP A 25 14.08 9.92 -2.04
CA ASP A 25 15.29 9.14 -1.77
C ASP A 25 15.41 7.94 -2.70
N ILE A 26 14.30 7.21 -2.90
CA ILE A 26 14.27 6.08 -3.82
C ILE A 26 14.41 6.53 -5.28
N GLY A 27 13.91 7.71 -5.63
CA GLY A 27 14.14 8.34 -6.95
C GLY A 27 15.61 8.67 -7.23
N LEU A 28 16.39 9.03 -6.20
CA LEU A 28 17.83 9.32 -6.34
C LEU A 28 18.69 8.07 -6.57
N LEU A 29 18.21 6.88 -6.20
CA LEU A 29 18.89 5.62 -6.54
C LEU A 29 19.01 5.40 -8.06
N SER A 30 18.16 6.05 -8.86
CA SER A 30 18.24 6.00 -10.34
C SER A 30 19.47 6.67 -10.90
N THR A 31 20.09 7.60 -10.15
CA THR A 31 21.20 8.43 -10.64
C THR A 31 22.56 7.89 -10.21
N GLY A 32 22.62 6.65 -9.70
CA GLY A 32 23.85 6.06 -9.16
C GLY A 32 24.32 6.68 -7.84
N ALA A 33 23.54 7.62 -7.26
CA ALA A 33 23.77 8.10 -5.92
C ALA A 33 23.30 7.03 -4.94
N GLY A 34 24.24 6.45 -4.18
CA GLY A 34 23.91 5.47 -3.14
C GLY A 34 22.85 6.02 -2.16
N PRO A 35 22.08 5.14 -1.50
CA PRO A 35 21.03 5.57 -0.59
C PRO A 35 21.62 6.47 0.51
N ARG A 36 21.12 7.71 0.62
CA ARG A 36 21.50 8.58 1.75
C ARG A 36 20.96 7.94 3.03
N THR A 37 21.87 7.51 3.89
CA THR A 37 21.56 6.74 5.07
C THR A 37 20.99 7.63 6.20
N HIS A 38 20.10 7.03 7.02
CA HIS A 38 19.65 7.43 8.36
C HIS A 38 18.49 8.44 8.55
N GLY A 39 17.33 8.20 7.93
CA GLY A 39 16.09 8.85 8.39
C GLY A 39 14.87 8.45 7.57
N GLY A 40 14.06 7.50 8.04
CA GLY A 40 12.88 7.05 7.30
C GLY A 40 12.26 5.78 7.86
N ASN A 41 11.01 5.53 7.51
CA ASN A 41 10.35 4.26 7.80
C ASN A 41 10.97 3.16 6.91
N THR A 42 11.60 2.15 7.53
CA THR A 42 12.27 1.04 6.82
C THR A 42 11.29 0.22 5.98
N VAL A 43 10.05 0.10 6.44
CA VAL A 43 8.97 -0.61 5.75
C VAL A 43 8.58 0.10 4.46
N ASP A 44 8.34 1.42 4.53
CA ASP A 44 8.02 2.23 3.34
C ASP A 44 9.11 2.12 2.29
N ARG A 45 10.38 2.20 2.70
CA ARG A 45 11.52 2.07 1.78
C ARG A 45 11.58 0.70 1.13
N ALA A 46 11.36 -0.39 1.88
CA ALA A 46 11.33 -1.74 1.34
C ALA A 46 10.21 -1.91 0.29
N LEU A 47 9.02 -1.38 0.57
CA LEU A 47 7.88 -1.42 -0.35
C LEU A 47 8.14 -0.60 -1.63
N LEU A 48 8.67 0.61 -1.49
CA LEU A 48 9.02 1.48 -2.63
C LEU A 48 10.12 0.86 -3.51
N LEU A 49 11.11 0.21 -2.91
CA LEU A 49 12.13 -0.54 -3.64
C LEU A 49 11.53 -1.74 -4.38
N ALA A 50 10.60 -2.46 -3.75
CA ALA A 50 9.91 -3.57 -4.39
C ALA A 50 9.10 -3.11 -5.62
N LEU A 51 8.38 -1.97 -5.52
CA LEU A 51 7.68 -1.37 -6.66
C LEU A 51 8.61 -1.09 -7.84
N ARG A 52 9.79 -0.51 -7.57
CA ARG A 52 10.77 -0.23 -8.63
C ARG A 52 11.30 -1.49 -9.31
N LYS A 53 11.56 -2.55 -8.53
CA LYS A 53 11.94 -3.86 -9.09
C LYS A 53 10.86 -4.45 -9.99
N LEU A 54 9.60 -4.06 -9.78
CA LEU A 54 8.45 -4.43 -10.60
C LEU A 54 8.17 -3.44 -11.75
N GLY A 55 9.06 -2.47 -11.98
CA GLY A 55 8.93 -1.48 -13.07
C GLY A 55 7.96 -0.34 -12.78
N ILE A 56 7.51 -0.19 -11.53
CA ILE A 56 6.64 0.93 -11.12
C ILE A 56 7.52 2.03 -10.53
N ASP A 57 7.43 3.23 -11.09
CA ASP A 57 8.09 4.42 -10.55
C ASP A 57 7.15 5.15 -9.57
N PRO A 58 7.44 5.16 -8.26
CA PRO A 58 6.61 5.85 -7.28
C PRO A 58 6.52 7.36 -7.48
N LEU A 59 7.53 7.99 -8.11
CA LEU A 59 7.50 9.43 -8.42
C LEU A 59 6.47 9.74 -9.51
N ASP A 60 6.45 8.94 -10.56
CA ASP A 60 5.47 9.05 -11.65
C ASP A 60 4.04 8.81 -11.15
N VAL A 61 3.83 7.83 -10.27
CA VAL A 61 2.52 7.58 -9.64
C VAL A 61 2.05 8.81 -8.85
N ARG A 62 2.95 9.44 -8.08
CA ARG A 62 2.60 10.64 -7.29
C ARG A 62 2.34 11.87 -8.16
N SER A 63 3.11 12.07 -9.22
CA SER A 63 2.97 13.25 -10.09
C SER A 63 1.64 13.27 -10.83
N LYS A 64 1.08 12.09 -11.12
CA LYS A 64 -0.22 11.90 -11.78
C LYS A 64 -1.41 12.00 -10.84
N ALA A 65 -1.22 11.83 -9.54
CA ALA A 65 -2.31 11.77 -8.57
C ALA A 65 -2.72 13.15 -8.06
N LYS A 66 -4.01 13.49 -8.19
CA LYS A 66 -4.58 14.69 -7.55
C LYS A 66 -4.95 14.39 -6.10
N VAL A 67 -3.99 14.59 -5.19
CA VAL A 67 -4.21 14.37 -3.75
C VAL A 67 -5.11 15.47 -3.18
N VAL A 68 -6.23 15.05 -2.58
CA VAL A 68 -7.18 15.93 -1.89
C VAL A 68 -6.81 16.08 -0.42
N ARG A 69 -6.49 14.97 0.24
CA ARG A 69 -6.15 14.96 1.67
C ARG A 69 -5.25 13.80 2.04
N ARG A 70 -4.37 14.02 3.02
CA ARG A 70 -3.51 13.01 3.63
C ARG A 70 -3.82 12.89 5.12
N TRP A 71 -3.92 11.66 5.61
CA TRP A 71 -3.91 11.32 7.03
C TRP A 71 -2.65 10.47 7.26
N PRO A 72 -1.58 11.07 7.82
CA PRO A 72 -0.37 10.33 8.12
C PRO A 72 -0.65 9.12 9.02
N TYR A 73 0.25 8.15 9.01
CA TYR A 73 0.17 7.01 9.92
C TYR A 73 0.11 7.49 11.38
N ALA A 74 -0.94 7.08 12.09
CA ALA A 74 -1.09 7.34 13.52
C ALA A 74 -1.04 6.02 14.29
N LYS A 75 -0.15 5.92 15.29
CA LYS A 75 0.10 4.69 16.06
C LYS A 75 -1.17 4.19 16.76
N GLU A 76 -2.00 5.11 17.25
CA GLU A 76 -3.27 4.84 17.92
C GLU A 76 -4.26 4.14 16.98
N SER A 77 -4.24 4.52 15.70
CA SER A 77 -5.13 3.96 14.69
C SER A 77 -4.55 2.76 13.94
N GLY A 78 -3.23 2.57 14.02
CA GLY A 78 -2.48 1.53 13.30
C GLY A 78 -2.48 1.68 11.78
N ARG A 79 -2.88 2.84 11.23
CA ARG A 79 -3.03 3.08 9.78
C ARG A 79 -2.78 4.52 9.38
N GLY A 80 -2.53 4.73 8.10
CA GLY A 80 -2.56 6.01 7.40
C GLY A 80 -3.41 5.92 6.13
N SER A 81 -3.89 7.06 5.64
CA SER A 81 -4.74 7.12 4.46
C SER A 81 -4.45 8.32 3.57
N VAL A 82 -4.77 8.18 2.28
CA VAL A 82 -4.75 9.26 1.29
C VAL A 82 -6.04 9.26 0.48
N LEU A 83 -6.69 10.41 0.39
CA LEU A 83 -7.80 10.66 -0.53
C LEU A 83 -7.25 11.33 -1.79
N ILE A 84 -7.53 10.74 -2.95
CA ILE A 84 -7.28 11.33 -4.27
C ILE A 84 -8.59 11.63 -4.99
N LEU A 85 -8.53 12.53 -5.96
CA LEU A 85 -9.58 12.72 -6.95
C LEU A 85 -9.23 11.93 -8.22
N MET A 86 -10.13 11.04 -8.63
CA MET A 86 -10.01 10.28 -9.87
C MET A 86 -10.47 11.11 -11.08
N ASN A 87 -10.10 10.68 -12.29
CA ASN A 87 -10.43 11.40 -13.54
C ASN A 87 -11.93 11.52 -13.80
N ASN A 88 -12.74 10.61 -13.25
CA ASN A 88 -14.21 10.65 -13.33
C ASN A 88 -14.85 11.58 -12.28
N GLY A 89 -14.05 12.32 -11.49
CA GLY A 89 -14.53 13.20 -10.43
C GLY A 89 -14.87 12.51 -9.12
N MET A 90 -14.77 11.19 -9.03
CA MET A 90 -14.97 10.45 -7.77
C MET A 90 -13.72 10.51 -6.88
N GLY A 91 -13.93 10.46 -5.56
CA GLY A 91 -12.85 10.29 -4.61
C GLY A 91 -12.39 8.83 -4.55
N ARG A 92 -11.11 8.59 -4.28
CA ARG A 92 -10.63 7.26 -3.85
C ARG A 92 -9.74 7.40 -2.62
N LEU A 93 -10.11 6.71 -1.55
CA LEU A 93 -9.38 6.68 -0.29
C LEU A 93 -8.52 5.42 -0.23
N TYR A 94 -7.21 5.56 -0.43
CA TYR A 94 -6.24 4.49 -0.15
C TYR A 94 -5.89 4.48 1.33
N THR A 95 -5.78 3.30 1.93
CA THR A 95 -5.41 3.11 3.34
C THR A 95 -4.36 2.02 3.46
N VAL A 96 -3.30 2.28 4.22
CA VAL A 96 -2.22 1.34 4.55
C VAL A 96 -2.07 1.27 6.07
N GLY A 97 -1.90 0.08 6.61
CA GLY A 97 -1.69 -0.10 8.04
C GLY A 97 -1.41 -1.55 8.41
N SER A 98 -1.39 -1.86 9.71
CA SER A 98 -1.31 -3.26 10.15
C SER A 98 -2.49 -4.05 9.60
N PHE A 99 -2.28 -5.35 9.39
CA PHE A 99 -3.36 -6.21 8.91
C PHE A 99 -4.61 -6.14 9.81
N SER A 100 -4.42 -6.15 11.14
CA SER A 100 -5.53 -6.02 12.09
C SER A 100 -6.28 -4.69 11.99
N ALA A 101 -5.58 -3.57 11.79
CA ALA A 101 -6.18 -2.24 11.74
C ALA A 101 -6.94 -1.96 10.42
N VAL A 102 -6.53 -2.60 9.34
CA VAL A 102 -7.08 -2.37 7.99
C VAL A 102 -7.86 -3.57 7.49
N GLY A 103 -7.25 -4.75 7.41
CA GLY A 103 -7.89 -5.99 6.96
C GLY A 103 -9.10 -6.38 7.81
N GLY A 104 -9.04 -6.16 9.12
CA GLY A 104 -10.18 -6.29 10.04
C GLY A 104 -11.44 -5.53 9.64
N ARG A 105 -11.27 -4.41 8.92
CA ARG A 105 -12.35 -3.50 8.52
C ARG A 105 -12.82 -3.69 7.08
N CYS A 106 -12.17 -4.57 6.31
CA CYS A 106 -12.56 -4.86 4.94
C CYS A 106 -13.78 -5.80 4.93
N ALA A 107 -14.77 -5.46 4.11
CA ALA A 107 -15.94 -6.31 3.83
C ALA A 107 -15.81 -7.05 2.48
N ARG A 108 -14.88 -6.62 1.62
CA ARG A 108 -14.64 -7.16 0.29
C ARG A 108 -13.15 -7.34 0.05
N ARG A 109 -12.81 -8.30 -0.81
CA ARG A 109 -11.45 -8.52 -1.34
C ARG A 109 -11.49 -8.47 -2.86
N LEU A 110 -10.33 -8.29 -3.47
CA LEU A 110 -10.18 -8.47 -4.91
C LEU A 110 -9.71 -9.90 -5.19
N ASN A 111 -10.37 -10.59 -6.11
CA ASN A 111 -9.92 -11.89 -6.61
C ASN A 111 -8.78 -11.74 -7.63
N GLU A 112 -8.28 -12.83 -8.20
CA GLU A 112 -7.15 -12.79 -9.16
C GLU A 112 -7.46 -12.01 -10.45
N MET A 113 -8.75 -11.85 -10.77
CA MET A 113 -9.23 -11.11 -11.94
C MET A 113 -9.48 -9.62 -11.63
N GLY A 114 -9.35 -9.20 -10.37
CA GLY A 114 -9.61 -7.83 -9.94
C GLY A 114 -11.07 -7.53 -9.69
N GLU A 115 -11.90 -8.56 -9.52
CA GLU A 115 -13.31 -8.42 -9.19
C GLU A 115 -13.50 -8.42 -7.67
N GLU A 116 -14.47 -7.64 -7.20
CA GLU A 116 -14.79 -7.56 -5.78
C GLU A 116 -15.63 -8.76 -5.33
N GLU A 117 -15.13 -9.49 -4.34
CA GLU A 117 -15.81 -10.61 -3.70
C GLU A 117 -16.00 -10.34 -2.21
N GLY A 118 -17.06 -10.89 -1.61
CA GLY A 118 -17.28 -10.81 -0.17
C GLY A 118 -16.12 -11.40 0.64
N LEU A 119 -15.73 -10.71 1.72
CA LEU A 119 -14.69 -11.15 2.65
C LEU A 119 -15.33 -11.58 3.98
N GLU A 120 -15.99 -12.74 3.95
CA GLU A 120 -16.77 -13.29 5.05
C GLU A 120 -16.54 -14.80 5.20
N GLY A 121 -16.94 -15.35 6.34
CA GLY A 121 -16.90 -16.79 6.64
C GLY A 121 -15.52 -17.42 6.47
N ALA A 122 -15.50 -18.65 5.98
CA ALA A 122 -14.29 -19.48 5.90
C ALA A 122 -13.13 -18.83 5.13
N VAL A 123 -13.42 -18.02 4.09
CA VAL A 123 -12.36 -17.33 3.32
C VAL A 123 -11.68 -16.25 4.16
N ARG A 124 -12.46 -15.51 4.94
CA ARG A 124 -11.92 -14.52 5.87
C ARG A 124 -11.06 -15.20 6.92
N ASP A 125 -11.58 -16.27 7.53
CA ASP A 125 -10.87 -17.00 8.58
C ASP A 125 -9.55 -17.57 8.06
N GLN A 126 -9.56 -18.19 6.87
CA GLN A 126 -8.35 -18.69 6.23
C GLN A 126 -7.30 -17.60 5.98
N ILE A 127 -7.70 -16.42 5.50
CA ILE A 127 -6.76 -15.31 5.28
C ILE A 127 -6.20 -14.83 6.63
N PHE A 128 -7.04 -14.71 7.66
CA PHE A 128 -6.62 -14.25 8.98
C PHE A 128 -5.65 -15.25 9.63
N ASP A 129 -5.92 -16.54 9.54
CA ASP A 129 -5.04 -17.61 10.03
C ASP A 129 -3.71 -17.63 9.27
N THR A 130 -3.76 -17.46 7.95
CA THR A 130 -2.55 -17.38 7.11
C THR A 130 -1.69 -16.18 7.51
N VAL A 131 -2.31 -15.01 7.73
CA VAL A 131 -1.57 -13.83 8.17
C VAL A 131 -1.03 -14.00 9.58
N SER A 132 -1.78 -14.65 10.47
CA SER A 132 -1.36 -14.89 11.86
C SER A 132 -0.15 -15.83 11.91
N SER A 133 -0.15 -16.92 11.13
CA SER A 133 1.04 -17.80 11.02
C SER A 133 2.26 -17.10 10.44
N MET A 134 2.11 -16.13 9.53
CA MET A 134 3.25 -15.31 9.08
C MET A 134 3.83 -14.44 10.21
N VAL A 135 3.00 -13.97 11.13
CA VAL A 135 3.46 -13.21 12.30
C VAL A 135 4.12 -14.16 13.30
N ASP A 136 3.45 -15.24 13.66
CA ASP A 136 3.87 -16.12 14.75
C ASP A 136 5.06 -17.01 14.37
N ASP A 137 5.03 -17.64 13.19
CA ASP A 137 6.05 -18.62 12.79
C ASP A 137 7.28 -17.95 12.16
N LYS A 138 7.08 -16.81 11.48
CA LYS A 138 8.12 -16.15 10.68
C LYS A 138 8.57 -14.81 11.24
N ASN A 139 7.95 -14.34 12.34
CA ASN A 139 8.24 -13.04 12.94
C ASN A 139 8.19 -11.88 11.93
N LEU A 140 7.23 -11.95 10.99
CA LEU A 140 7.07 -10.93 9.95
C LEU A 140 6.09 -9.84 10.37
N HIS A 141 6.36 -8.62 9.92
CA HIS A 141 5.40 -7.52 10.00
C HIS A 141 4.43 -7.57 8.84
N THR A 142 3.14 -7.74 9.14
CA THR A 142 2.08 -7.86 8.13
C THR A 142 1.33 -6.54 7.99
N LEU A 143 1.12 -6.15 6.74
CA LEU A 143 0.40 -4.94 6.37
C LEU A 143 -0.81 -5.30 5.52
N ALA A 144 -1.86 -4.51 5.64
CA ALA A 144 -2.98 -4.54 4.71
C ALA A 144 -3.08 -3.21 3.98
N MET A 145 -3.46 -3.31 2.71
CA MET A 145 -3.73 -2.20 1.81
C MET A 145 -5.18 -2.31 1.37
N ALA A 146 -5.92 -1.23 1.49
CA ALA A 146 -7.33 -1.16 1.11
C ALA A 146 -7.61 0.13 0.36
N TYR A 147 -8.68 0.14 -0.42
CA TYR A 147 -9.23 1.36 -1.00
C TYR A 147 -10.75 1.41 -0.79
N ARG A 148 -11.30 2.62 -0.95
CA ARG A 148 -12.74 2.87 -1.03
C ARG A 148 -12.99 4.02 -2.00
N ASP A 149 -13.94 3.83 -2.89
CA ASP A 149 -14.45 4.85 -3.82
C ASP A 149 -15.66 5.59 -3.24
#